data_AF-A0A0G0C4A0-F1
#
_entry.id   AF-A0A0G0C4A0-F1
#
_cell.length_a   1.000
_cell.length_b   1.000
_cell.length_c   1.000
_cell.angle_alpha   90.00
_cell.angle_beta   90.00
_cell.angle_gamma   90.00
#
_symmetry.space_group_name_H-M   'P 1'
#
loop_
_entity.id
_entity.type
_entity.pdbx_description
1 polymer ?
#
loop_
_entity_poly.entity_id
_entity_poly.type
_entity_poly.pdbx_seq_one_letter_code
_entity_poly.pdbx_strand_id
1 'polypeptide(L)'
;MKSPKSPLTRGLGHPLDKGGLGDCEWGEFFPSSISPFGYNETVAQEYFPLTKNECLKKGFKWSDYEPEFPKVEKIIPANLLPDAISEIPDDILNWAVQCEITKKPFKIIKPELDFYREHNLPIPHLHPDERHKQRMALRNPRKLWKRSCIKCNAEIQTTYSPDRPEMVYCEKCYLEIVY
;
A
#
# COMPACT_ATOMS: atom_id res chain seq x y z
N MET A 1 25.85 10.26 -35.03
CA MET A 1 25.54 10.24 -33.58
C MET A 1 24.69 9.01 -33.31
N LYS A 2 25.27 7.95 -32.72
CA LYS A 2 24.55 6.70 -32.45
C LYS A 2 23.80 6.82 -31.12
N SER A 3 22.53 6.46 -31.11
CA SER A 3 21.66 6.48 -29.93
C SER A 3 22.26 5.71 -28.75
N PRO A 4 22.07 6.17 -27.50
CA PRO A 4 22.49 5.41 -26.33
C PRO A 4 21.68 4.10 -26.24
N LYS A 5 22.37 2.99 -25.99
CA LYS A 5 21.76 1.65 -25.85
C LYS A 5 20.76 1.61 -24.68
N SER A 6 19.79 0.71 -24.78
CA SER A 6 18.75 0.52 -23.77
C SER A 6 19.34 0.12 -22.40
N PRO A 7 18.69 0.49 -21.28
CA PRO A 7 19.21 0.26 -19.92
C PRO A 7 19.46 -1.22 -19.59
N LEU A 8 18.86 -2.15 -20.35
CA LEU A 8 18.91 -3.59 -20.12
C LEU A 8 20.19 -4.27 -20.62
N THR A 9 21.19 -3.53 -21.08
CA THR A 9 22.44 -4.09 -21.64
C THR A 9 23.72 -3.54 -20.98
N ARG A 10 23.61 -2.90 -19.81
CA ARG A 10 24.81 -2.62 -19.00
C ARG A 10 25.26 -3.93 -18.34
N GLY A 11 26.46 -4.41 -18.69
CA GLY A 11 27.11 -5.56 -18.04
C GLY A 11 27.55 -6.70 -18.95
N LEU A 12 27.26 -6.66 -20.26
CA LEU A 12 27.69 -7.71 -21.19
C LEU A 12 28.93 -7.28 -21.97
N GLY A 13 30.11 -7.25 -21.34
CA GLY A 13 31.35 -7.32 -22.13
C GLY A 13 32.69 -6.91 -21.49
N HIS A 14 32.73 -6.27 -20.32
CA HIS A 14 34.00 -5.77 -19.77
C HIS A 14 34.67 -6.78 -18.82
N PRO A 15 36.01 -6.88 -18.72
CA PRO A 15 36.67 -7.74 -17.73
C PRO A 15 36.44 -7.31 -16.26
N LEU A 16 36.05 -6.06 -16.03
CA LEU A 16 35.48 -5.58 -14.75
C LEU A 16 33.97 -5.85 -14.63
N ASP A 17 33.29 -6.20 -15.73
CA ASP A 17 31.96 -6.86 -15.71
C ASP A 17 32.09 -8.37 -15.45
N LYS A 18 33.32 -8.92 -15.44
CA LYS A 18 33.63 -10.30 -15.04
C LYS A 18 34.19 -10.37 -13.62
N GLY A 19 33.76 -9.43 -12.76
CA GLY A 19 34.20 -9.21 -11.38
C GLY A 19 34.90 -10.41 -10.75
N GLY A 20 36.23 -10.43 -10.85
CA GLY A 20 37.10 -11.31 -10.08
C GLY A 20 37.23 -10.80 -8.65
N LEU A 21 36.09 -10.69 -7.96
CA LEU A 21 35.86 -10.45 -6.54
C LEU A 21 34.40 -10.89 -6.34
N GLY A 22 34.19 -11.86 -5.45
CA GLY A 22 33.02 -12.75 -5.40
C GLY A 22 31.67 -12.07 -5.60
N ASP A 23 30.84 -12.76 -6.39
CA ASP A 23 29.41 -12.55 -6.66
C ASP A 23 29.05 -11.13 -7.14
N CYS A 24 28.44 -11.02 -8.33
CA CYS A 24 28.10 -9.75 -8.98
C CYS A 24 26.97 -8.98 -8.25
N GLU A 25 27.21 -8.55 -7.01
CA GLU A 25 26.21 -7.98 -6.10
C GLU A 25 26.09 -6.45 -6.20
N TRP A 26 27.12 -5.77 -6.72
CA TRP A 26 27.15 -4.31 -6.75
C TRP A 26 26.24 -3.72 -7.81
N GLY A 27 25.18 -3.01 -7.38
CA GLY A 27 24.23 -2.33 -8.26
C GLY A 27 22.91 -3.07 -8.45
N GLU A 28 22.79 -4.30 -7.92
CA GLU A 28 21.53 -5.05 -7.86
C GLU A 28 20.75 -4.73 -6.57
N PHE A 29 19.46 -5.04 -6.57
CA PHE A 29 18.66 -4.95 -5.34
C PHE A 29 19.11 -6.01 -4.33
N PHE A 30 19.03 -5.68 -3.05
CA PHE A 30 19.33 -6.62 -1.98
C PHE A 30 18.47 -7.90 -2.10
N PRO A 31 19.07 -9.09 -1.86
CA PRO A 31 18.32 -10.34 -1.91
C PRO A 31 17.22 -10.35 -0.85
N SER A 32 16.07 -10.96 -1.16
CA SER A 32 14.95 -11.03 -0.22
C SER A 32 15.26 -11.79 1.08
N SER A 33 16.27 -12.66 1.06
CA SER A 33 16.72 -13.45 2.22
C SER A 33 17.24 -12.61 3.38
N ILE A 34 17.84 -11.44 3.09
CA ILE A 34 18.37 -10.54 4.11
C ILE A 34 17.30 -9.60 4.68
N SER A 35 16.08 -9.60 4.14
CA SER A 35 14.96 -8.84 4.70
C SER A 35 14.74 -9.24 6.17
N PRO A 36 14.68 -8.27 7.10
CA PRO A 36 14.34 -8.55 8.50
C PRO A 36 12.83 -8.76 8.69
N PHE A 37 12.01 -8.38 7.71
CA PHE A 37 10.54 -8.45 7.79
C PHE A 37 9.98 -9.66 7.03
N GLY A 38 8.85 -10.17 7.50
CA GLY A 38 8.04 -11.15 6.78
C GLY A 38 7.33 -10.51 5.59
N TYR A 39 7.15 -11.25 4.50
CA TYR A 39 6.52 -10.75 3.26
C TYR A 39 5.17 -10.08 3.54
N ASN A 40 4.37 -10.68 4.42
CA ASN A 40 3.05 -10.23 4.82
C ASN A 40 3.00 -8.86 5.54
N GLU A 41 4.11 -8.44 6.14
CA GLU A 41 4.23 -7.13 6.82
C GLU A 41 4.75 -6.05 5.88
N THR A 42 5.29 -6.45 4.73
CA THR A 42 5.87 -5.51 3.77
C THR A 42 4.81 -4.96 2.83
N VAL A 43 5.14 -3.80 2.27
CA VAL A 43 4.43 -3.17 1.16
C VAL A 43 4.30 -4.08 -0.08
N ALA A 44 5.14 -5.12 -0.20
CA ALA A 44 5.01 -6.10 -1.28
C ALA A 44 3.68 -6.88 -1.18
N GLN A 45 3.23 -7.26 0.02
CA GLN A 45 1.95 -7.94 0.22
C GLN A 45 0.76 -7.05 -0.14
N GLU A 46 0.87 -5.73 0.08
CA GLU A 46 -0.19 -4.78 -0.28
C GLU A 46 -0.38 -4.70 -1.80
N TYR A 47 0.71 -4.70 -2.56
CA TYR A 47 0.65 -4.56 -4.03
C TYR A 47 0.54 -5.88 -4.78
N PHE A 48 1.16 -6.92 -4.25
CA PHE A 48 1.26 -8.25 -4.85
C PHE A 48 0.92 -9.29 -3.78
N PRO A 49 -0.36 -9.39 -3.36
CA PRO A 49 -0.75 -10.29 -2.30
C PRO A 49 -0.42 -11.74 -2.68
N LEU A 50 0.36 -12.39 -1.83
CA LEU A 50 0.69 -13.81 -1.95
C LEU A 50 0.17 -14.57 -0.74
N THR A 51 -0.10 -15.86 -0.93
CA THR A 51 -0.41 -16.77 0.17
C THR A 51 0.87 -17.20 0.90
N LYS A 52 0.76 -17.58 2.18
CA LYS A 52 1.89 -18.10 2.97
C LYS A 52 2.67 -19.20 2.22
N ASN A 53 1.94 -20.13 1.59
CA ASN A 53 2.54 -21.24 0.84
C ASN A 53 3.32 -20.76 -0.40
N GLU A 54 2.81 -19.76 -1.11
CA GLU A 54 3.51 -19.18 -2.27
C GLU A 54 4.75 -18.40 -1.86
N CYS A 55 4.69 -17.66 -0.75
CA CYS A 55 5.83 -16.95 -0.19
C CYS A 55 6.97 -17.91 0.17
N LEU A 56 6.65 -18.99 0.90
CA LEU A 56 7.64 -19.99 1.29
C LEU A 56 8.25 -20.70 0.09
N LYS A 57 7.45 -21.01 -0.95
CA LYS A 57 7.95 -21.58 -2.21
C LYS A 57 8.93 -20.64 -2.94
N LYS A 58 8.71 -19.33 -2.84
CA LYS A 58 9.59 -18.30 -3.43
C LYS A 58 10.79 -17.94 -2.55
N GLY A 59 10.95 -18.58 -1.39
CA GLY A 59 12.04 -18.29 -0.44
C GLY A 59 11.85 -17.00 0.36
N PHE A 60 10.63 -16.45 0.42
CA PHE A 60 10.32 -15.30 1.26
C PHE A 60 10.00 -15.74 2.69
N LYS A 61 10.44 -14.93 3.66
CA LYS A 61 10.05 -15.09 5.07
C LYS A 61 8.58 -14.75 5.24
N TRP A 62 7.91 -15.39 6.18
CA TRP A 62 6.54 -15.08 6.59
C TRP A 62 6.54 -14.83 8.09
N SER A 63 5.92 -13.73 8.52
CA SER A 63 5.78 -13.39 9.94
C SER A 63 4.47 -13.96 10.46
N ASP A 64 4.57 -14.79 11.51
CA ASP A 64 3.43 -15.29 12.29
C ASP A 64 3.18 -14.42 13.54
N TYR A 65 3.75 -13.22 13.58
CA TYR A 65 3.55 -12.28 14.68
C TYR A 65 2.08 -11.84 14.72
N GLU A 66 1.46 -12.01 15.89
CA GLU A 66 0.17 -11.42 16.21
C GLU A 66 0.37 -10.34 17.28
N PRO A 67 -0.14 -9.11 17.06
CA PRO A 67 -0.01 -8.05 18.04
C PRO A 67 -0.76 -8.41 19.32
N GLU A 68 -0.13 -8.19 20.46
CA GLU A 68 -0.76 -8.37 21.76
C GLU A 68 -1.96 -7.44 21.93
N PHE A 69 -2.96 -7.90 22.67
CA PHE A 69 -4.09 -7.05 23.05
C PHE A 69 -3.59 -5.88 23.92
N PRO A 70 -4.04 -4.65 23.65
CA PRO A 70 -3.60 -3.48 24.40
C PRO A 70 -4.07 -3.61 25.85
N LYS A 71 -3.16 -3.35 26.80
CA LYS A 71 -3.48 -3.28 28.23
C LYS A 71 -4.20 -1.96 28.50
N VAL A 72 -5.52 -2.01 28.56
CA VAL A 72 -6.40 -0.84 28.77
C VAL A 72 -7.39 -1.08 29.88
N GLU A 73 -7.91 0.01 30.43
CA GLU A 73 -8.91 -0.04 31.51
C GLU A 73 -10.27 -0.50 30.98
N LYS A 74 -10.62 -0.11 29.75
CA LYS A 74 -11.91 -0.39 29.14
C LYS A 74 -11.80 -0.52 27.63
N ILE A 75 -12.64 -1.39 27.07
CA ILE A 75 -12.84 -1.53 25.62
C ILE A 75 -14.25 -1.05 25.29
N ILE A 76 -14.36 -0.10 24.36
CA ILE A 76 -15.64 0.47 23.93
C ILE A 76 -15.85 0.14 22.44
N PRO A 77 -16.99 -0.43 22.05
CA PRO A 77 -17.31 -0.61 20.64
C PRO A 77 -17.49 0.74 19.95
N ALA A 78 -16.93 0.88 18.74
CA ALA A 78 -16.98 2.14 18.00
C ALA A 78 -18.41 2.69 17.81
N ASN A 79 -19.40 1.82 17.62
CA ASN A 79 -20.81 2.20 17.46
C ASN A 79 -21.43 2.96 18.65
N LEU A 80 -20.83 2.88 19.84
CA LEU A 80 -21.30 3.60 21.03
C LEU A 80 -20.60 4.94 21.22
N LEU A 81 -19.60 5.25 20.40
CA LEU A 81 -18.94 6.55 20.45
C LEU A 81 -19.88 7.61 19.84
N PRO A 82 -19.95 8.81 20.44
CA PRO A 82 -20.62 9.93 19.81
C PRO A 82 -19.98 10.30 18.47
N ASP A 83 -20.81 10.72 17.51
CA ASP A 83 -20.33 11.22 16.21
C ASP A 83 -19.59 12.56 16.36
N ALA A 84 -19.95 13.37 17.35
CA ALA A 84 -19.34 14.67 17.60
C ALA A 84 -18.10 14.56 18.50
N ILE A 85 -16.95 15.04 18.00
CA ILE A 85 -15.68 15.05 18.76
C ILE A 85 -15.74 15.85 20.07
N SER A 86 -16.62 16.86 20.14
CA SER A 86 -16.84 17.69 21.32
C SER A 86 -17.44 16.92 22.51
N GLU A 87 -18.12 15.81 22.24
CA GLU A 87 -18.78 14.98 23.26
C GLU A 87 -17.85 13.89 23.80
N ILE A 88 -16.66 13.73 23.22
CA ILE A 88 -15.72 12.67 23.56
C ILE A 88 -14.79 13.13 24.68
N PRO A 89 -14.80 12.46 25.86
CA PRO A 89 -13.94 12.80 26.98
C PRO A 89 -12.47 12.44 26.71
N ASP A 90 -11.55 13.16 27.36
CA ASP A 90 -10.10 12.89 27.30
C ASP A 90 -9.73 11.51 27.86
N ASP A 91 -10.62 10.89 28.66
CA ASP A 91 -10.47 9.53 29.20
C ASP A 91 -10.33 8.46 28.12
N ILE A 92 -10.72 8.77 26.87
CA ILE A 92 -10.51 7.87 25.73
C ILE A 92 -9.04 7.48 25.53
N LEU A 93 -8.10 8.28 26.04
CA LEU A 93 -6.66 7.97 26.03
C LEU A 93 -6.28 6.77 26.90
N ASN A 94 -7.15 6.35 27.82
CA ASN A 94 -6.97 5.15 28.65
C ASN A 94 -7.81 3.96 28.16
N TRP A 95 -8.67 4.18 27.17
CA TRP A 95 -9.56 3.17 26.60
C TRP A 95 -9.01 2.61 25.29
N ALA A 96 -9.53 1.47 24.88
CA ALA A 96 -9.39 0.99 23.50
C ALA A 96 -10.75 1.02 22.79
N VAL A 97 -10.73 1.46 21.54
CA VAL A 97 -11.88 1.41 20.64
C VAL A 97 -11.86 0.09 19.90
N GLN A 98 -12.95 -0.67 19.96
CA GLN A 98 -13.11 -1.90 19.20
C GLN A 98 -13.57 -1.59 17.79
N CYS A 99 -12.78 -2.04 16.81
CA CYS A 99 -13.07 -1.91 15.38
C CYS A 99 -14.37 -2.62 14.99
N GLU A 100 -15.22 -1.96 14.20
CA GLU A 100 -16.51 -2.51 13.73
C GLU A 100 -16.34 -3.77 12.87
N ILE A 101 -15.31 -3.81 12.02
CA ILE A 101 -15.10 -4.89 11.05
C ILE A 101 -14.28 -6.03 11.66
N THR A 102 -13.08 -5.72 12.14
CA THR A 102 -12.12 -6.74 12.58
C THR A 102 -12.30 -7.14 14.04
N LYS A 103 -13.11 -6.40 14.81
CA LYS A 103 -13.29 -6.54 16.28
C LYS A 103 -12.00 -6.39 17.08
N LYS A 104 -10.90 -5.98 16.43
CA LYS A 104 -9.61 -5.72 17.08
C LYS A 104 -9.68 -4.38 17.81
N PRO A 105 -9.27 -4.33 19.09
CA PRO A 105 -9.16 -3.09 19.82
C PRO A 105 -7.94 -2.29 19.36
N PHE A 106 -8.08 -0.97 19.26
CA PHE A 106 -6.97 -0.05 19.02
C PHE A 106 -7.06 1.13 19.99
N LYS A 107 -5.90 1.72 20.27
CA LYS A 107 -5.76 2.84 21.19
C LYS A 107 -5.58 4.14 20.40
N ILE A 108 -6.12 5.23 20.93
CA ILE A 108 -5.89 6.58 20.44
C ILE A 108 -4.82 7.23 21.30
N ILE A 109 -3.86 7.90 20.67
CA ILE A 109 -2.81 8.64 21.37
C ILE A 109 -3.17 10.13 21.47
N LYS A 110 -2.59 10.83 22.44
CA LYS A 110 -2.86 12.26 22.67
C LYS A 110 -2.70 13.13 21.41
N PRO A 111 -1.62 12.99 20.61
CA PRO A 111 -1.48 13.75 19.37
C PRO A 111 -2.59 13.49 18.35
N GLU A 112 -3.12 12.26 18.28
CA GLU A 112 -4.23 11.93 17.39
C GLU A 112 -5.53 12.58 17.88
N LEU A 113 -5.81 12.52 19.18
CA LEU A 113 -7.00 13.16 19.77
C LEU A 113 -6.99 14.67 19.55
N ASP A 114 -5.83 15.31 19.76
CA ASP A 114 -5.67 16.76 19.56
C ASP A 114 -5.88 17.12 18.08
N PHE A 115 -5.33 16.35 17.15
CA PHE A 115 -5.57 16.52 15.71
C PHE A 115 -7.06 16.43 15.35
N TYR A 116 -7.80 15.44 15.88
CA TYR A 116 -9.23 15.31 15.60
C TYR A 116 -10.02 16.50 16.15
N ARG A 117 -9.64 17.04 17.32
CA ARG A 117 -10.29 18.22 17.91
C ARG A 117 -10.02 19.50 17.14
N GLU A 118 -8.76 19.76 16.79
CA GLU A 118 -8.37 20.95 16.03
C GLU A 118 -9.09 21.05 14.68
N HIS A 119 -9.35 19.90 14.06
CA HIS A 119 -10.02 19.82 12.76
C HIS A 119 -11.53 19.52 12.82
N ASN A 120 -12.14 19.46 14.01
CA ASN A 120 -13.54 19.07 14.21
C ASN A 120 -13.92 17.75 13.49
N LEU A 121 -13.03 16.76 13.56
CA LEU A 121 -13.20 15.46 12.91
C LEU A 121 -13.66 14.40 13.92
N PRO A 122 -14.57 13.50 13.53
CA PRO A 122 -14.94 12.36 14.36
C PRO A 122 -13.76 11.41 14.54
N ILE A 123 -13.77 10.69 15.65
CA ILE A 123 -12.79 9.64 15.92
C ILE A 123 -13.00 8.47 14.96
N PRO A 124 -11.94 7.81 14.47
CA PRO A 124 -12.10 6.66 13.61
C PRO A 124 -12.81 5.50 14.29
N HIS A 125 -13.75 4.87 13.58
CA HIS A 125 -14.41 3.64 14.05
C HIS A 125 -13.67 2.36 13.63
N LEU A 126 -12.77 2.49 12.65
CA LEU A 126 -12.02 1.39 12.08
C LEU A 126 -10.57 1.40 12.54
N HIS A 127 -10.04 0.18 12.73
CA HIS A 127 -8.63 -0.05 13.04
C HIS A 127 -7.72 0.65 12.00
N PRO A 128 -6.57 1.22 12.41
CA PRO A 128 -5.61 1.85 11.50
C PRO A 128 -5.29 1.02 10.24
N ASP A 129 -5.02 -0.28 10.41
CA ASP A 129 -4.74 -1.19 9.28
C ASP A 129 -5.91 -1.34 8.31
N GLU A 130 -7.16 -1.38 8.81
CA GLU A 130 -8.34 -1.51 7.95
C GLU A 130 -8.59 -0.20 7.20
N ARG A 131 -8.39 0.95 7.85
CA ARG A 131 -8.42 2.26 7.17
C ARG A 131 -7.36 2.35 6.09
N HIS A 132 -6.14 1.89 6.40
CA HIS A 132 -5.05 1.86 5.42
C HIS A 132 -5.41 0.96 4.23
N LYS A 133 -5.92 -0.25 4.49
CA LYS A 133 -6.38 -1.19 3.47
C LYS A 133 -7.48 -0.60 2.59
N GLN A 134 -8.48 0.06 3.17
CA GLN A 134 -9.53 0.75 2.42
C GLN A 134 -8.95 1.87 1.55
N ARG A 135 -8.03 2.69 2.07
CA ARG A 135 -7.34 3.72 1.27
C ARG A 135 -6.53 3.11 0.13
N MET A 136 -5.86 1.97 0.37
CA MET A 136 -5.10 1.28 -0.69
C MET A 136 -6.02 0.69 -1.75
N ALA A 137 -7.20 0.21 -1.38
CA ALA A 137 -8.20 -0.34 -2.33
C ALA A 137 -8.78 0.73 -3.27
N LEU A 138 -8.77 2.01 -2.89
CA LEU A 138 -9.15 3.11 -3.78
C LEU A 138 -8.13 3.37 -4.89
N ARG A 139 -6.88 2.89 -4.73
CA ARG A 139 -5.84 3.06 -5.74
C ARG A 139 -6.03 2.05 -6.86
N ASN A 140 -5.67 2.46 -8.06
CA ASN A 140 -5.60 1.51 -9.15
C ASN A 140 -4.47 0.49 -8.89
N PRO A 141 -4.71 -0.79 -9.21
CA PRO A 141 -3.68 -1.82 -9.19
C PRO A 141 -2.46 -1.45 -10.03
N ARG A 142 -1.27 -1.95 -9.62
CA ARG A 142 0.00 -1.76 -10.32
C ARG A 142 0.15 -2.69 -11.53
N LYS A 143 -0.86 -2.69 -12.39
CA LYS A 143 -0.91 -3.44 -13.64
C LYS A 143 -1.32 -2.49 -14.74
N LEU A 144 -0.64 -2.59 -15.88
CA LEU A 144 -1.02 -1.86 -17.09
C LEU A 144 -1.82 -2.80 -17.99
N TRP A 145 -2.96 -2.32 -18.44
CA TRP A 145 -3.80 -2.97 -19.43
C TRP A 145 -3.67 -2.26 -20.75
N LYS A 146 -3.70 -3.05 -21.82
CA LYS A 146 -3.93 -2.54 -23.17
C LYS A 146 -5.41 -2.21 -23.31
N ARG A 147 -5.71 -0.96 -23.63
CA ARG A 147 -7.06 -0.48 -23.98
C ARG A 147 -6.97 0.33 -25.27
N SER A 148 -8.12 0.62 -25.87
CA SER A 148 -8.22 1.54 -27.00
C SER A 148 -8.84 2.86 -26.54
N CYS A 149 -8.30 3.98 -27.03
CA CYS A 149 -8.90 5.29 -26.82
C CYS A 149 -10.33 5.33 -27.37
N ILE A 150 -11.29 5.82 -26.58
CA ILE A 150 -12.70 5.84 -27.01
C ILE A 150 -12.96 6.76 -28.22
N LYS A 151 -12.17 7.82 -28.42
CA LYS A 151 -12.35 8.81 -29.51
C LYS A 151 -11.69 8.40 -30.83
N CYS A 152 -10.42 8.02 -30.77
CA CYS A 152 -9.61 7.76 -31.97
C CYS A 152 -9.21 6.29 -32.15
N ASN A 153 -9.63 5.41 -31.23
CA ASN A 153 -9.32 3.97 -31.22
C ASN A 153 -7.81 3.62 -31.21
N ALA A 154 -6.94 4.58 -30.87
CA ALA A 154 -5.52 4.33 -30.72
C ALA A 154 -5.24 3.39 -29.52
N GLU A 155 -4.29 2.47 -29.68
CA GLU A 155 -3.84 1.59 -28.59
C GLU A 155 -3.15 2.41 -27.50
N ILE A 156 -3.57 2.22 -26.25
CA ILE A 156 -3.05 2.90 -25.06
C ILE A 156 -2.81 1.91 -23.94
N GLN A 157 -1.88 2.24 -23.05
CA GLN A 157 -1.65 1.49 -21.81
C GLN A 157 -2.16 2.30 -20.64
N THR A 158 -3.06 1.72 -19.84
CA THR A 158 -3.65 2.39 -18.68
C THR A 158 -3.80 1.46 -17.49
N THR A 159 -3.93 2.04 -16.30
CA THR A 159 -4.20 1.31 -15.05
C THR A 159 -5.69 0.96 -14.87
N TYR A 160 -6.54 1.28 -15.83
CA TYR A 160 -7.95 0.95 -15.79
C TYR A 160 -8.16 -0.39 -16.51
N SER A 161 -8.68 -1.41 -15.81
CA SER A 161 -9.01 -2.70 -16.44
C SER A 161 -10.08 -2.50 -17.52
N PRO A 162 -10.01 -3.19 -18.68
CA PRO A 162 -11.04 -3.18 -19.73
C PRO A 162 -12.47 -3.37 -19.22
N ASP A 163 -12.63 -4.15 -18.15
CA ASP A 163 -13.93 -4.49 -17.54
C ASP A 163 -14.57 -3.31 -16.78
N ARG A 164 -13.80 -2.26 -16.47
CA ARG A 164 -14.34 -1.10 -15.77
C ARG A 164 -15.01 -0.12 -16.74
N PRO A 165 -16.11 0.54 -16.30
CA PRO A 165 -16.96 1.35 -17.18
C PRO A 165 -16.40 2.75 -17.49
N GLU A 166 -15.28 3.17 -16.91
CA GLU A 166 -14.77 4.52 -17.11
C GLU A 166 -14.29 4.75 -18.56
N MET A 167 -14.55 5.95 -19.08
CA MET A 167 -14.07 6.38 -20.39
C MET A 167 -12.59 6.76 -20.33
N VAL A 168 -11.80 6.21 -21.25
CA VAL A 168 -10.36 6.43 -21.29
C VAL A 168 -9.99 7.03 -22.65
N TYR A 169 -9.36 8.20 -22.60
CA TYR A 169 -8.82 8.89 -23.77
C TYR A 169 -7.30 8.70 -23.85
N CYS A 170 -6.74 8.76 -25.06
CA CYS A 170 -5.31 8.97 -25.22
C CYS A 170 -4.94 10.42 -24.88
N GLU A 171 -3.65 10.65 -24.59
CA GLU A 171 -3.12 11.97 -24.24
C GLU A 171 -3.54 13.06 -25.24
N LYS A 172 -3.41 12.78 -26.55
CA LYS A 172 -3.79 13.73 -27.61
C LYS A 172 -5.26 14.13 -27.54
N CYS A 173 -6.16 13.14 -27.46
CA CYS A 173 -7.60 13.39 -27.41
C CYS A 173 -8.06 14.04 -26.10
N TYR A 174 -7.35 13.77 -25.00
CA TYR A 174 -7.61 14.44 -23.72
C TYR A 174 -7.22 15.93 -23.80
N LEU A 175 -6.05 16.24 -24.35
CA LEU A 175 -5.57 17.62 -24.48
C LEU A 175 -6.49 18.49 -25.36
N GLU A 176 -7.03 17.94 -26.45
CA GLU A 176 -8.01 18.62 -27.32
C GLU A 176 -9.35 18.97 -26.64
N ILE A 177 -9.68 18.33 -25.53
CA ILE A 177 -10.95 18.56 -24.80
C ILE A 177 -10.73 19.58 -23.67
N VAL A 178 -9.55 19.56 -23.05
CA VAL A 178 -9.24 20.39 -21.88
C VAL A 178 -8.68 21.76 -22.26
N TYR A 179 -8.04 21.88 -23.42
CA TYR A 179 -7.49 23.12 -23.97
C TYR A 179 -8.14 23.46 -25.31
#